data_AF-A0A7Y0XYC9-F1
#
_entry.id   AF-A0A7Y0XYC9-F1
#
_cell.length_a   1.000
_cell.length_b   1.000
_cell.length_c   1.000
_cell.angle_alpha   90.00
_cell.angle_beta   90.00
_cell.angle_gamma   90.00
#
_symmetry.space_group_name_H-M   'P 1'
#
loop_
_entity.id
_entity.type
_entity.pdbx_description
1 polymer ?
#
loop_
_entity_poly.entity_id
_entity_poly.type
_entity_poly.pdbx_seq_one_letter_code
_entity_poly.pdbx_strand_id
1 'polypeptide(L)'
;MSNEVKKKLEASRKELLDLGLRNPLISHSQRAKQVKVIDELSTEIYRMLVLEGKELSFDALPEKDVNSQINTDSGEEILFDAVNQNDLLAQPDDDIVNSQIAARHLDRKLQTNLSSPKLQTRLLSIHNDARSYIEEQGVNILFLVLGFLQWYEADASQEPRRAPLLLIPVELKRASAQERFQVFYTGEEIGDNLSLIEKLRSEFNIVLPRILETEELDIQAYYNFVSQAIKSEKRWNVVSNDMTLGFFSFGKFLMYKDLDPFSWPEENKGTGFSIIEALLTDGFHEQESIFDDETHIDEVLSPADVHQVKDADSTQILAILDV
;
A
#
# COMPACT_ATOMS: atom_id res chain seq x y z
N MET A 1 26.51 -6.41 16.97
CA MET A 1 25.31 -5.74 17.53
C MET A 1 25.05 -6.24 18.94
N SER A 2 25.14 -5.34 19.93
CA SER A 2 24.82 -5.63 21.33
C SER A 2 23.35 -6.04 21.49
N ASN A 3 23.03 -6.83 22.51
CA ASN A 3 21.66 -7.31 22.75
C ASN A 3 20.68 -6.15 23.05
N GLU A 4 21.20 -5.06 23.60
CA GLU A 4 20.42 -3.84 23.83
C GLU A 4 20.02 -3.15 22.53
N VAL A 5 20.97 -2.96 21.60
CA VAL A 5 20.70 -2.36 20.29
C VAL A 5 19.69 -3.19 19.50
N LYS A 6 19.78 -4.54 19.56
CA LYS A 6 18.79 -5.42 18.90
C LYS A 6 17.37 -5.15 19.41
N LYS A 7 17.20 -5.06 20.73
CA LYS A 7 15.88 -4.83 21.34
C LYS A 7 15.33 -3.44 21.02
N LYS A 8 16.16 -2.40 21.08
CA LYS A 8 15.76 -1.04 20.73
C LYS A 8 15.37 -0.94 19.26
N LEU A 9 16.17 -1.54 18.37
CA LEU A 9 15.87 -1.60 16.94
C LEU A 9 14.55 -2.33 16.67
N GLU A 10 14.30 -3.49 17.29
CA GLU A 10 13.03 -4.19 17.18
C GLU A 10 11.84 -3.37 17.72
N ALA A 11 12.03 -2.60 18.79
CA ALA A 11 10.99 -1.71 19.32
C ALA A 11 10.67 -0.57 18.35
N SER A 12 11.68 0.15 17.85
CA SER A 12 11.49 1.21 16.85
C SER A 12 10.89 0.69 15.54
N ARG A 13 11.28 -0.51 15.12
CA ARG A 13 10.64 -1.21 13.99
C ARG A 13 9.14 -1.40 14.25
N LYS A 14 8.74 -1.90 15.42
CA LYS A 14 7.32 -2.06 15.75
C LYS A 14 6.55 -0.74 15.77
N GLU A 15 7.17 0.37 16.19
CA GLU A 15 6.54 1.70 16.17
C GLU A 15 6.26 2.23 14.76
N LEU A 16 7.02 1.77 13.75
CA LEU A 16 6.77 2.10 12.35
C LEU A 16 5.50 1.42 11.80
N LEU A 17 5.08 0.30 12.40
CA LEU A 17 3.87 -0.40 12.02
C LEU A 17 2.64 0.23 12.70
N ASP A 18 1.83 0.96 11.95
CA ASP A 18 0.53 1.42 12.43
C ASP A 18 -0.47 0.23 12.44
N LEU A 19 -0.47 -0.55 13.52
CA LEU A 19 -1.38 -1.70 13.69
C LEU A 19 -2.77 -1.30 14.23
N GLY A 20 -3.03 0.00 14.32
CA GLY A 20 -4.30 0.55 14.81
C GLY A 20 -5.42 0.46 13.78
N LEU A 21 -6.66 0.56 14.25
CA LEU A 21 -7.86 0.56 13.39
C LEU A 21 -7.98 1.80 12.50
N ARG A 22 -7.13 2.82 12.68
CA ARG A 22 -7.08 3.99 11.78
C ARG A 22 -6.36 3.68 10.47
N ASN A 23 -5.52 2.65 10.46
CA ASN A 23 -4.80 2.23 9.28
C ASN A 23 -5.77 1.55 8.29
N PRO A 24 -5.92 2.06 7.04
CA PRO A 24 -6.77 1.43 6.03
C PRO A 24 -6.30 0.03 5.61
N LEU A 25 -5.05 -0.34 5.88
CA LEU A 25 -4.55 -1.71 5.71
C LEU A 25 -5.06 -2.67 6.81
N ILE A 26 -5.55 -2.16 7.94
CA ILE A 26 -6.11 -3.00 9.02
C ILE A 26 -7.64 -2.96 9.02
N SER A 27 -8.19 -1.75 8.87
CA SER A 27 -9.63 -1.51 8.86
C SER A 27 -9.98 -0.56 7.72
N HIS A 28 -10.19 -1.14 6.56
CA HIS A 28 -10.67 -0.50 5.37
C HIS A 28 -12.15 -0.12 5.50
N SER A 29 -12.43 1.18 5.46
CA SER A 29 -13.76 1.74 5.26
C SER A 29 -13.87 2.33 3.86
N GLN A 30 -15.08 2.32 3.29
CA GLN A 30 -15.33 3.00 2.02
C GLN A 30 -15.15 4.51 2.23
N ARG A 31 -14.21 5.12 1.49
CA ARG A 31 -13.93 6.56 1.57
C ARG A 31 -14.20 7.26 0.25
N ALA A 32 -14.34 8.59 0.30
CA ALA A 32 -14.63 9.42 -0.87
C ALA A 32 -13.58 9.32 -2.00
N LYS A 33 -12.34 8.96 -1.70
CA LYS A 33 -11.22 8.83 -2.66
C LYS A 33 -10.95 7.38 -3.10
N GLN A 34 -11.99 6.57 -3.20
CA GLN A 34 -11.90 5.16 -3.57
C GLN A 34 -13.02 4.75 -4.51
N VAL A 35 -12.73 3.85 -5.44
CA VAL A 35 -13.73 3.27 -6.35
C VAL A 35 -13.84 1.78 -6.05
N LYS A 36 -15.00 1.35 -5.56
CA LYS A 36 -15.31 -0.07 -5.35
C LYS A 36 -15.70 -0.69 -6.70
N VAL A 37 -15.03 -1.79 -7.01
CA VAL A 37 -15.37 -2.65 -8.15
C VAL A 37 -16.33 -3.74 -7.63
N ILE A 38 -17.41 -3.97 -8.35
CA ILE A 38 -18.48 -4.90 -7.99
C ILE A 38 -18.68 -5.90 -9.12
N ASP A 39 -19.22 -7.08 -8.82
CA ASP A 39 -19.56 -8.11 -9.83
C ASP A 39 -18.41 -8.42 -10.79
N GLU A 40 -17.20 -8.57 -10.24
CA GLU A 40 -16.01 -8.99 -10.98
C GLU A 40 -15.32 -10.15 -10.27
N LEU A 41 -14.54 -10.93 -11.01
CA LEU A 41 -13.76 -12.05 -10.48
C LEU A 41 -12.30 -11.64 -10.34
N SER A 42 -11.75 -11.67 -9.12
CA SER A 42 -10.36 -11.25 -8.90
C SER A 42 -9.34 -12.07 -9.69
N THR A 43 -9.63 -13.34 -9.96
CA THR A 43 -8.79 -14.19 -10.81
C THR A 43 -8.73 -13.71 -12.26
N GLU A 44 -9.86 -13.29 -12.83
CA GLU A 44 -9.94 -12.78 -14.20
C GLU A 44 -9.33 -11.38 -14.31
N ILE A 45 -9.60 -10.51 -13.34
CA ILE A 45 -8.99 -9.18 -13.28
C ILE A 45 -7.47 -9.30 -13.19
N TYR A 46 -6.96 -10.19 -12.35
CA TYR A 46 -5.52 -10.42 -12.25
C TYR A 46 -4.91 -10.95 -13.54
N ARG A 47 -5.55 -11.95 -14.15
CA ARG A 47 -5.11 -12.49 -15.45
C ARG A 47 -5.02 -11.38 -16.50
N MET A 48 -6.07 -10.58 -16.66
CA MET A 48 -6.11 -9.53 -17.67
C MET A 48 -5.13 -8.39 -17.37
N LEU A 49 -5.10 -7.90 -16.13
CA LEU A 49 -4.35 -6.70 -15.76
C LEU A 49 -2.84 -6.99 -15.59
N VAL A 50 -2.50 -8.10 -14.94
CA VAL A 50 -1.11 -8.42 -14.55
C VAL A 50 -0.47 -9.37 -15.55
N LEU A 51 -1.09 -10.54 -15.80
CA LEU A 51 -0.47 -11.58 -16.65
C LEU A 51 -0.49 -11.20 -18.13
N GLU A 52 -1.58 -10.59 -18.60
CA GLU A 52 -1.74 -10.17 -20.00
C GLU A 52 -1.37 -8.70 -20.25
N GLY A 53 -1.14 -7.91 -19.19
CA GLY A 53 -0.77 -6.50 -19.28
C GLY A 53 -1.83 -5.62 -19.95
N LYS A 54 -3.11 -6.00 -19.90
CA LYS A 54 -4.20 -5.24 -20.52
C LYS A 54 -4.63 -4.08 -19.62
N GLU A 55 -4.98 -2.98 -20.28
CA GLU A 55 -5.62 -1.84 -19.62
C GLU A 55 -7.12 -2.11 -19.42
N LEU A 56 -7.65 -1.81 -18.24
CA LEU A 56 -9.05 -1.97 -17.89
C LEU A 56 -9.72 -0.60 -17.74
N SER A 57 -10.93 -0.44 -18.26
CA SER A 57 -11.74 0.78 -18.10
C SER A 57 -12.77 0.61 -16.99
N PHE A 58 -13.39 1.70 -16.54
CA PHE A 58 -14.44 1.64 -15.52
C PHE A 58 -15.82 1.87 -16.16
N ASP A 59 -16.78 1.02 -15.82
CA ASP A 59 -18.20 1.18 -16.14
C ASP A 59 -18.98 1.59 -14.88
N ALA A 60 -19.92 2.52 -15.08
CA ALA A 60 -20.77 3.02 -14.02
C ALA A 60 -21.96 2.08 -13.78
N LEU A 61 -22.54 2.17 -12.58
CA LEU A 61 -23.76 1.45 -12.25
C LEU A 61 -24.87 1.82 -13.25
N PRO A 62 -25.60 0.85 -13.83
CA PRO A 62 -26.68 1.12 -14.78
C PRO A 62 -27.75 2.06 -14.21
N GLU A 63 -28.24 2.99 -15.03
CA GLU A 63 -29.19 4.04 -14.57
C GLU A 63 -30.51 3.49 -14.00
N LYS A 64 -30.91 2.27 -14.40
CA LYS A 64 -32.09 1.59 -13.85
C LYS A 64 -31.95 1.30 -12.35
N ASP A 65 -30.73 1.01 -11.90
CA ASP A 65 -30.41 0.68 -10.51
C ASP A 65 -30.02 1.92 -9.68
N VAL A 66 -29.70 3.02 -10.35
CA VAL A 66 -29.51 4.33 -9.67
C VAL A 66 -30.85 4.85 -9.14
N ASN A 67 -31.96 4.64 -9.87
CA ASN A 67 -33.28 5.10 -9.46
C ASN A 67 -33.86 4.33 -8.25
N SER A 68 -33.42 3.09 -8.01
CA SER A 68 -33.78 2.36 -6.78
C SER A 68 -33.04 2.90 -5.55
N GLN A 69 -31.81 3.41 -5.71
CA GLN A 69 -31.04 4.07 -4.64
C GLN A 69 -31.61 5.44 -4.23
N ILE A 70 -32.17 6.21 -5.17
CA ILE A 70 -32.71 7.56 -4.90
C ILE A 70 -33.95 7.51 -3.98
N ASN A 71 -34.70 6.40 -3.95
CA ASN A 71 -35.87 6.26 -3.06
C ASN A 71 -35.52 5.92 -1.60
N THR A 72 -34.24 5.70 -1.28
CA THR A 72 -33.74 5.41 0.08
C THR A 72 -32.86 6.53 0.64
N ASP A 73 -32.98 7.77 0.13
CA ASP A 73 -32.16 8.93 0.52
C ASP A 73 -32.57 9.54 1.88
N SER A 74 -32.79 8.68 2.88
CA SER A 74 -32.92 9.05 4.30
C SER A 74 -31.59 8.77 5.02
N GLY A 75 -30.51 9.44 4.61
CA GLY A 75 -29.37 9.76 5.47
C GLY A 75 -28.54 8.63 6.11
N GLU A 76 -28.80 7.36 5.82
CA GLU A 76 -27.94 6.24 6.22
C GLU A 76 -27.33 5.64 4.96
N GLU A 77 -26.00 5.68 4.82
CA GLU A 77 -25.28 4.82 3.87
C GLU A 77 -25.55 3.37 4.27
N ILE A 78 -26.63 2.80 3.74
CA ILE A 78 -27.04 1.42 4.00
C ILE A 78 -25.86 0.53 3.63
N LEU A 79 -25.46 -0.33 4.57
CA LEU A 79 -24.60 -1.48 4.33
C LEU A 79 -25.12 -2.23 3.09
N PHE A 80 -24.49 -1.97 1.94
CA PHE A 80 -24.82 -2.52 0.62
C PHE A 80 -24.55 -4.04 0.51
N ASP A 81 -24.25 -4.69 1.63
CA ASP A 81 -23.88 -6.10 1.74
C ASP A 81 -25.10 -7.03 1.88
N ALA A 82 -26.31 -6.51 2.07
CA ALA A 82 -27.52 -7.33 2.35
C ALA A 82 -28.46 -7.56 1.16
N VAL A 83 -28.22 -6.94 0.00
CA VAL A 83 -28.97 -7.20 -1.23
C VAL A 83 -28.09 -8.05 -2.14
N ASN A 84 -28.56 -9.24 -2.53
CA ASN A 84 -27.86 -10.13 -3.47
C ASN A 84 -27.49 -9.34 -4.73
N GLN A 85 -26.23 -8.89 -4.82
CA GLN A 85 -25.71 -8.11 -5.96
C GLN A 85 -25.92 -8.86 -7.28
N ASN A 86 -25.88 -10.19 -7.22
CA ASN A 86 -26.13 -11.07 -8.37
C ASN A 86 -27.55 -10.96 -8.93
N ASP A 87 -28.58 -10.68 -8.12
CA ASP A 87 -29.97 -10.56 -8.61
C ASP A 87 -30.25 -9.20 -9.25
N LEU A 88 -29.51 -8.14 -8.86
CA LEU A 88 -29.67 -6.80 -9.42
C LEU A 88 -28.90 -6.63 -10.74
N LEU A 89 -27.78 -7.35 -10.90
CA LEU A 89 -26.87 -7.21 -12.04
C LEU A 89 -27.04 -8.31 -13.10
N ALA A 90 -27.82 -9.36 -12.84
CA ALA A 90 -28.15 -10.37 -13.83
C ALA A 90 -29.01 -9.78 -14.96
N GLN A 91 -28.42 -9.59 -16.14
CA GLN A 91 -29.16 -9.23 -17.33
C GLN A 91 -29.63 -10.50 -18.06
N PRO A 92 -30.84 -10.51 -18.65
CA PRO A 92 -31.41 -11.69 -19.27
C PRO A 92 -30.65 -12.22 -20.50
N ASP A 93 -29.65 -11.49 -21.01
CA ASP A 93 -28.84 -11.82 -22.20
C ASP A 93 -27.38 -12.21 -21.86
N ASP A 94 -27.12 -12.77 -20.67
CA ASP A 94 -25.78 -13.28 -20.33
C ASP A 94 -25.45 -14.53 -21.17
N ASP A 95 -24.81 -14.32 -22.32
CA ASP A 95 -24.21 -15.39 -23.12
C ASP A 95 -23.09 -16.05 -22.28
N ILE A 96 -23.36 -17.24 -21.74
CA ILE A 96 -22.40 -18.02 -20.95
C ILE A 96 -21.35 -18.59 -21.91
N VAL A 97 -20.18 -17.92 -22.00
CA VAL A 97 -19.16 -18.24 -23.01
C VAL A 97 -18.39 -19.53 -22.69
N ASN A 98 -18.39 -20.02 -21.43
CA ASN A 98 -17.67 -21.24 -21.03
C ASN A 98 -18.31 -21.99 -19.85
N SER A 99 -19.62 -22.24 -19.92
CA SER A 99 -20.43 -23.02 -18.97
C SER A 99 -20.44 -22.58 -17.48
N GLN A 100 -19.60 -21.65 -17.02
CA GLN A 100 -19.56 -21.18 -15.63
C GLN A 100 -19.22 -19.69 -15.42
N ILE A 101 -18.67 -18.99 -16.44
CA ILE A 101 -18.29 -17.56 -16.33
C ILE A 101 -19.11 -16.75 -17.35
N ALA A 102 -19.77 -15.69 -16.88
CA ALA A 102 -20.52 -14.77 -17.72
C ALA A 102 -19.58 -13.94 -18.61
N ALA A 103 -19.99 -13.63 -19.85
CA ALA A 103 -19.20 -12.85 -20.80
C ALA A 103 -18.69 -11.51 -20.23
N ARG A 104 -19.47 -10.90 -19.33
CA ARG A 104 -19.13 -9.60 -18.70
C ARG A 104 -17.84 -9.65 -17.88
N HIS A 105 -17.55 -10.75 -17.17
CA HIS A 105 -16.33 -10.88 -16.37
C HIS A 105 -15.06 -11.10 -17.23
N LEU A 106 -15.23 -11.30 -18.54
CA LEU A 106 -14.14 -11.47 -19.50
C LEU A 106 -13.89 -10.21 -20.34
N ASP A 107 -14.69 -9.16 -20.13
CA ASP A 107 -14.52 -7.90 -20.82
C ASP A 107 -13.45 -7.03 -20.14
N ARG A 108 -13.12 -5.88 -20.74
CA ARG A 108 -12.08 -4.97 -20.22
C ARG A 108 -12.69 -3.84 -19.38
N LYS A 109 -13.81 -4.08 -18.71
CA LYS A 109 -14.58 -3.05 -18.02
C LYS A 109 -14.89 -3.48 -16.60
N LEU A 110 -14.39 -2.71 -15.65
CA LEU A 110 -14.62 -2.89 -14.24
C LEU A 110 -15.97 -2.26 -13.87
N GLN A 111 -16.95 -3.07 -13.49
CA GLN A 111 -18.22 -2.57 -12.99
C GLN A 111 -18.05 -1.89 -11.63
N THR A 112 -18.70 -0.75 -11.42
CA THR A 112 -18.59 0.04 -10.19
C THR A 112 -19.95 0.34 -9.57
N ASN A 113 -19.97 0.62 -8.27
CA ASN A 113 -21.20 0.98 -7.55
C ASN A 113 -21.59 2.47 -7.69
N LEU A 114 -20.92 3.23 -8.56
CA LEU A 114 -21.10 4.67 -8.70
C LEU A 114 -21.87 5.01 -9.96
N SER A 115 -22.72 6.03 -9.90
CA SER A 115 -23.30 6.63 -11.09
C SER A 115 -22.22 7.30 -11.95
N SER A 116 -22.45 7.38 -13.26
CA SER A 116 -21.51 7.94 -14.23
C SER A 116 -20.89 9.30 -13.82
N PRO A 117 -21.65 10.32 -13.38
CA PRO A 117 -21.06 11.59 -12.96
C PRO A 117 -20.20 11.46 -11.70
N LYS A 118 -20.66 10.68 -10.69
CA LYS A 118 -19.90 10.46 -9.45
C LYS A 118 -18.60 9.69 -9.72
N LEU A 119 -18.66 8.68 -10.60
CA LEU A 119 -17.51 7.89 -11.01
C LEU A 119 -16.46 8.77 -11.70
N GLN A 120 -16.87 9.59 -12.67
CA GLN A 120 -15.93 10.45 -13.40
C GLN A 120 -15.25 11.48 -12.49
N THR A 121 -16.01 12.13 -11.61
CA THR A 121 -15.44 13.07 -10.62
C THR A 121 -14.45 12.36 -9.70
N ARG A 122 -14.79 11.15 -9.24
CA ARG A 122 -13.93 10.40 -8.32
C ARG A 122 -12.64 9.92 -8.98
N LEU A 123 -12.73 9.35 -10.18
CA LEU A 123 -11.57 8.94 -10.96
C LEU A 123 -10.66 10.12 -11.30
N LEU A 124 -11.23 11.29 -11.61
CA LEU A 124 -10.44 12.51 -11.83
C LEU A 124 -9.70 12.96 -10.56
N SER A 125 -10.35 12.92 -9.39
CA SER A 125 -9.68 13.22 -8.12
C SER A 125 -8.55 12.25 -7.85
N ILE A 126 -8.80 10.94 -8.00
CA ILE A 126 -7.79 9.90 -7.79
C ILE A 126 -6.61 10.08 -8.75
N HIS A 127 -6.88 10.37 -10.03
CA HIS A 127 -5.82 10.62 -11.02
C HIS A 127 -4.92 11.79 -10.61
N ASN A 128 -5.52 12.93 -10.24
CA ASN A 128 -4.77 14.12 -9.84
C ASN A 128 -3.98 13.87 -8.55
N ASP A 129 -4.61 13.29 -7.53
CA ASP A 129 -3.97 12.97 -6.26
C ASP A 129 -2.78 12.01 -6.48
N ALA A 130 -2.97 10.94 -7.27
CA ALA A 130 -1.91 9.97 -7.56
C ALA A 130 -0.71 10.62 -8.27
N ARG A 131 -0.96 11.50 -9.23
CA ARG A 131 0.10 12.27 -9.89
C ARG A 131 0.83 13.17 -8.88
N SER A 132 0.10 13.88 -8.02
CA SER A 132 0.70 14.72 -6.98
C SER A 132 1.59 13.92 -6.03
N TYR A 133 1.18 12.72 -5.59
CA TYR A 133 2.03 11.87 -4.75
C TYR A 133 3.34 11.47 -5.44
N ILE A 134 3.30 11.15 -6.73
CA ILE A 134 4.50 10.81 -7.51
C ILE A 134 5.37 12.05 -7.69
N GLU A 135 4.81 13.19 -8.07
CA GLU A 135 5.56 14.42 -8.35
C GLU A 135 6.17 15.05 -7.08
N GLU A 136 5.46 15.01 -5.95
CA GLU A 136 5.89 15.67 -4.71
C GLU A 136 6.71 14.75 -3.79
N GLN A 137 6.38 13.46 -3.73
CA GLN A 137 6.99 12.51 -2.79
C GLN A 137 7.78 11.40 -3.48
N GLY A 138 7.69 11.28 -4.81
CA GLY A 138 8.40 10.25 -5.56
C GLY A 138 7.88 8.84 -5.32
N VAL A 139 6.69 8.68 -4.72
CA VAL A 139 6.14 7.37 -4.35
C VAL A 139 4.81 7.10 -5.04
N ASN A 140 4.67 5.92 -5.64
CA ASN A 140 3.38 5.42 -6.10
C ASN A 140 2.64 4.77 -4.92
N ILE A 141 1.49 5.35 -4.58
CA ILE A 141 0.64 4.82 -3.50
C ILE A 141 -0.76 4.46 -3.98
N LEU A 142 -0.99 4.40 -5.30
CA LEU A 142 -2.26 3.97 -5.88
C LEU A 142 -2.24 2.47 -6.15
N PHE A 143 -3.18 1.75 -5.53
CA PHE A 143 -3.29 0.30 -5.67
C PHE A 143 -4.71 -0.11 -6.05
N LEU A 144 -4.79 -1.16 -6.87
CA LEU A 144 -6.00 -1.97 -7.00
C LEU A 144 -5.90 -3.12 -6.01
N VAL A 145 -6.79 -3.13 -5.03
CA VAL A 145 -6.88 -4.22 -4.07
C VAL A 145 -7.71 -5.36 -4.66
N LEU A 146 -7.17 -6.57 -4.58
CA LEU A 146 -7.92 -7.79 -4.83
C LEU A 146 -8.12 -8.56 -3.53
N GLY A 147 -9.38 -8.79 -3.18
CA GLY A 147 -9.77 -9.56 -2.02
C GLY A 147 -9.55 -8.84 -0.69
N PHE A 148 -10.42 -9.16 0.26
CA PHE A 148 -10.31 -8.66 1.62
C PHE A 148 -10.43 -9.80 2.62
N LEU A 149 -9.70 -9.71 3.73
CA LEU A 149 -10.00 -10.46 4.92
C LEU A 149 -11.06 -9.70 5.71
N GLN A 150 -12.21 -10.33 5.92
CA GLN A 150 -13.16 -9.87 6.91
C GLN A 150 -12.84 -10.52 8.25
N TRP A 151 -12.58 -9.70 9.28
CA TRP A 151 -12.14 -10.13 10.60
C TRP A 151 -12.80 -9.31 11.71
N TYR A 152 -12.68 -9.78 12.96
CA TYR A 152 -13.28 -9.15 14.14
C TYR A 152 -12.23 -9.02 15.24
N GLU A 153 -12.20 -7.87 15.92
CA GLU A 153 -11.23 -7.61 17.01
C GLU A 153 -11.46 -8.49 18.23
N ALA A 154 -12.72 -8.86 18.50
CA ALA A 154 -13.10 -9.74 19.58
C ALA A 154 -14.38 -10.51 19.21
N ASP A 155 -14.61 -11.65 19.84
CA ASP A 155 -15.83 -12.47 19.66
C ASP A 155 -17.13 -11.68 19.90
N ALA A 156 -17.10 -10.73 20.84
CA ALA A 156 -18.23 -9.88 21.17
C ALA A 156 -18.45 -8.72 20.19
N SER A 157 -17.46 -8.40 19.35
CA SER A 157 -17.55 -7.30 18.41
C SER A 157 -18.63 -7.57 17.35
N GLN A 158 -19.45 -6.56 17.09
CA GLN A 158 -20.47 -6.61 16.05
C GLN A 158 -20.02 -5.97 14.75
N GLU A 159 -18.96 -5.15 14.78
CA GLU A 159 -18.45 -4.47 13.60
C GLU A 159 -17.42 -5.35 12.87
N PRO A 160 -17.70 -5.79 11.63
CA PRO A 160 -16.69 -6.44 10.82
C PRO A 160 -15.63 -5.42 10.40
N ARG A 161 -14.36 -5.81 10.50
CA ARG A 161 -13.23 -5.09 9.94
C ARG A 161 -12.85 -5.76 8.63
N ARG A 162 -12.41 -4.96 7.66
CA ARG A 162 -11.94 -5.44 6.35
C ARG A 162 -10.50 -5.03 6.15
N ALA A 163 -9.64 -5.96 5.81
CA ALA A 163 -8.24 -5.68 5.51
C ALA A 163 -7.91 -6.18 4.10
N PRO A 164 -7.30 -5.36 3.22
CA PRO A 164 -6.94 -5.78 1.87
C PRO A 164 -5.98 -6.97 1.92
N LEU A 165 -6.07 -7.90 0.97
CA LEU A 165 -5.20 -9.09 0.93
C LEU A 165 -4.08 -8.98 -0.10
N LEU A 166 -4.42 -8.59 -1.33
CA LEU A 166 -3.49 -8.37 -2.43
C LEU A 166 -3.55 -6.91 -2.87
N LEU A 167 -2.40 -6.27 -3.01
CA LEU A 167 -2.29 -4.89 -3.45
C LEU A 167 -1.48 -4.83 -4.75
N ILE A 168 -2.16 -4.52 -5.84
CA ILE A 168 -1.54 -4.41 -7.17
C ILE A 168 -1.24 -2.94 -7.42
N PRO A 169 0.05 -2.55 -7.60
CA PRO A 169 0.41 -1.17 -7.90
C PRO A 169 -0.05 -0.80 -9.30
N VAL A 170 -0.92 0.20 -9.39
CA VAL A 170 -1.54 0.60 -10.65
C VAL A 170 -1.38 2.09 -10.89
N GLU A 171 -1.48 2.48 -12.16
CA GLU A 171 -1.57 3.87 -12.53
C GLU A 171 -2.88 4.08 -13.30
N LEU A 172 -3.48 5.25 -13.11
CA LEU A 172 -4.74 5.65 -13.73
C LEU A 172 -4.44 6.68 -14.82
N LYS A 173 -4.72 6.36 -16.08
CA LYS A 173 -4.50 7.25 -17.23
C LYS A 173 -5.79 7.50 -18.01
N ARG A 174 -5.79 8.56 -18.81
CA ARG A 174 -6.75 8.82 -19.90
C ARG A 174 -6.01 9.56 -21.01
N ALA A 175 -6.29 9.26 -22.28
CA ALA A 175 -5.58 9.97 -23.35
C ALA A 175 -6.13 11.40 -23.57
N SER A 176 -7.42 11.61 -23.30
CA SER A 176 -8.04 12.94 -23.37
C SER A 176 -9.13 13.14 -22.31
N ALA A 177 -9.59 14.37 -22.12
CA ALA A 177 -10.66 14.68 -21.17
C ALA A 177 -12.01 14.05 -21.52
N GLN A 178 -12.21 13.68 -22.80
CA GLN A 178 -13.43 13.03 -23.30
C GLN A 178 -13.34 11.50 -23.25
N GLU A 179 -12.14 10.96 -23.07
CA GLU A 179 -11.93 9.52 -22.99
C GLU A 179 -12.15 9.00 -21.57
N ARG A 180 -12.44 7.69 -21.50
CA ARG A 180 -12.60 6.98 -20.25
C ARG A 180 -11.24 6.85 -19.56
N PHE A 181 -11.27 6.88 -18.23
CA PHE A 181 -10.10 6.49 -17.46
C PHE A 181 -9.86 4.99 -17.60
N GLN A 182 -8.58 4.63 -17.70
CA GLN A 182 -8.08 3.28 -17.77
C GLN A 182 -7.06 3.07 -16.65
N VAL A 183 -7.13 1.91 -16.02
CA VAL A 183 -6.17 1.42 -15.03
C VAL A 183 -5.27 0.39 -15.68
N PHE A 184 -3.98 0.44 -15.36
CA PHE A 184 -2.99 -0.53 -15.80
C PHE A 184 -2.01 -0.82 -14.68
N TYR A 185 -1.47 -2.03 -14.70
CA TYR A 185 -0.41 -2.45 -13.80
C TYR A 185 0.89 -1.71 -14.14
N THR A 186 1.56 -1.19 -13.12
CA THR A 186 2.81 -0.44 -13.30
C THR A 186 4.02 -1.34 -13.57
N GLY A 187 3.90 -2.64 -13.28
CA GLY A 187 5.03 -3.57 -13.30
C GLY A 187 5.83 -3.61 -11.98
N GLU A 188 5.51 -2.75 -11.03
CA GLU A 188 6.07 -2.79 -9.67
C GLU A 188 5.57 -4.01 -8.89
N GLU A 189 6.30 -4.41 -7.85
CA GLU A 189 5.99 -5.61 -7.05
C GLU A 189 4.55 -5.61 -6.49
N ILE A 190 3.84 -6.72 -6.67
CA ILE A 190 2.53 -6.93 -6.06
C ILE A 190 2.71 -7.21 -4.58
N GLY A 191 2.17 -6.34 -3.74
CA GLY A 191 2.33 -6.40 -2.30
C GLY A 191 1.29 -7.29 -1.61
N ASP A 192 1.72 -8.00 -0.58
CA ASP A 192 0.82 -8.51 0.46
C ASP A 192 0.61 -7.47 1.56
N ASN A 193 -0.47 -7.62 2.30
CA ASN A 193 -0.77 -6.69 3.38
C ASN A 193 0.03 -7.00 4.64
N LEU A 194 1.18 -6.37 4.71
CA LEU A 194 2.16 -6.53 5.78
C LEU A 194 1.68 -6.07 7.15
N SER A 195 0.93 -4.96 7.21
CA SER A 195 0.34 -4.50 8.48
C SER A 195 -0.61 -5.57 9.03
N LEU A 196 -1.43 -6.16 8.16
CA LEU A 196 -2.32 -7.25 8.54
C LEU A 196 -1.54 -8.49 9.00
N ILE A 197 -0.52 -8.92 8.24
CA ILE A 197 0.32 -10.07 8.60
C ILE A 197 0.91 -9.90 10.01
N GLU A 198 1.45 -8.72 10.31
CA GLU A 198 2.06 -8.44 11.60
C GLU A 198 1.03 -8.34 12.74
N LYS A 199 -0.14 -7.75 12.47
CA LYS A 199 -1.24 -7.69 13.44
C LYS A 199 -1.73 -9.10 13.80
N LEU A 200 -1.98 -9.94 12.80
CA LEU A 200 -2.46 -11.30 13.01
C LEU A 200 -1.42 -12.17 13.72
N ARG A 201 -0.14 -12.01 13.38
CA ARG A 201 0.95 -12.71 14.06
C ARG A 201 1.07 -12.32 15.52
N SER A 202 1.03 -11.03 15.82
CA SER A 202 1.30 -10.51 17.17
C SER A 202 0.11 -10.61 18.12
N GLU A 203 -1.11 -10.38 17.63
CA GLU A 203 -2.32 -10.33 18.47
C GLU A 203 -3.12 -11.63 18.46
N PHE A 204 -3.10 -12.37 17.34
CA PHE A 204 -3.93 -13.57 17.15
C PHE A 204 -3.10 -14.86 17.02
N ASN A 205 -1.76 -14.77 16.98
CA ASN A 205 -0.86 -15.89 16.73
C ASN A 205 -1.18 -16.66 15.43
N ILE A 206 -1.68 -15.94 14.42
CA ILE A 206 -2.00 -16.46 13.09
C ILE A 206 -0.87 -16.06 12.13
N VAL A 207 -0.34 -17.04 11.40
CA VAL A 207 0.68 -16.81 10.37
C VAL A 207 0.01 -16.91 9.01
N LEU A 208 -0.07 -15.78 8.30
CA LEU A 208 -0.57 -15.73 6.92
C LEU A 208 0.52 -16.16 5.92
N PRO A 209 0.14 -16.74 4.77
CA PRO A 209 1.06 -16.98 3.67
C PRO A 209 1.62 -15.65 3.14
N ARG A 210 2.86 -15.70 2.65
CA ARG A 210 3.56 -14.57 2.02
C ARG A 210 3.51 -14.72 0.50
N ILE A 211 3.44 -13.61 -0.23
CA ILE A 211 3.66 -13.61 -1.68
C ILE A 211 5.17 -13.69 -1.91
N LEU A 212 5.61 -14.60 -2.77
CA LEU A 212 7.02 -14.76 -3.13
C LEU A 212 7.28 -14.12 -4.49
N GLU A 213 8.32 -13.29 -4.59
CA GLU A 213 8.66 -12.55 -5.82
C GLU A 213 9.01 -13.46 -7.01
N THR A 214 9.44 -14.70 -6.76
CA THR A 214 9.98 -15.61 -7.79
C THR A 214 8.97 -16.57 -8.39
N GLU A 215 7.72 -16.57 -7.93
CA GLU A 215 6.67 -17.51 -8.38
C GLU A 215 5.53 -16.77 -9.08
N GLU A 216 4.97 -17.36 -10.15
CA GLU A 216 3.71 -16.88 -10.71
C GLU A 216 2.62 -17.05 -9.65
N LEU A 217 2.10 -15.93 -9.13
CA LEU A 217 1.10 -15.94 -8.08
C LEU A 217 -0.24 -16.51 -8.58
N ASP A 218 -0.61 -17.68 -8.06
CA ASP A 218 -1.97 -18.20 -8.14
C ASP A 218 -2.83 -17.57 -7.03
N ILE A 219 -3.66 -16.61 -7.41
CA ILE A 219 -4.56 -15.89 -6.50
C ILE A 219 -5.53 -16.83 -5.79
N GLN A 220 -6.08 -17.82 -6.48
CA GLN A 220 -7.07 -18.70 -5.89
C GLN A 220 -6.41 -19.60 -4.84
N ALA A 221 -5.22 -20.11 -5.13
CA ALA A 221 -4.42 -20.85 -4.16
C ALA A 221 -4.06 -19.98 -2.95
N TYR A 222 -3.62 -18.74 -3.17
CA TYR A 222 -3.31 -17.78 -2.10
C TYR A 222 -4.51 -17.57 -1.17
N TYR A 223 -5.71 -17.30 -1.70
CA TYR A 223 -6.92 -17.15 -0.90
C TYR A 223 -7.28 -18.41 -0.12
N ASN A 224 -7.06 -19.60 -0.69
CA ASN A 224 -7.28 -20.86 0.00
C ASN A 224 -6.30 -21.04 1.18
N PHE A 225 -5.03 -20.69 1.00
CA PHE A 225 -4.04 -20.72 2.09
C PHE A 225 -4.38 -19.73 3.20
N VAL A 226 -4.78 -18.50 2.87
CA VAL A 226 -5.27 -17.51 3.84
C VAL A 226 -6.49 -18.05 4.59
N SER A 227 -7.46 -18.62 3.87
CA SER A 227 -8.68 -19.21 4.47
C SER A 227 -8.36 -20.37 5.41
N GLN A 228 -7.34 -21.17 5.09
CA GLN A 228 -6.86 -22.24 5.95
C GLN A 228 -6.21 -21.69 7.23
N ALA A 229 -5.41 -20.62 7.12
CA ALA A 229 -4.73 -19.99 8.25
C ALA A 229 -5.71 -19.40 9.27
N ILE A 230 -6.83 -18.85 8.81
CA ILE A 230 -7.87 -18.23 9.68
C ILE A 230 -8.98 -19.20 10.11
N LYS A 231 -8.91 -20.48 9.74
CA LYS A 231 -10.02 -21.45 9.91
C LYS A 231 -10.47 -21.63 11.37
N SER A 232 -9.60 -21.38 12.35
CA SER A 232 -9.93 -21.44 13.77
C SER A 232 -10.82 -20.28 14.23
N GLU A 233 -10.77 -19.16 13.53
CA GLU A 233 -11.46 -17.93 13.91
C GLU A 233 -12.92 -17.94 13.47
N LYS A 234 -13.82 -17.65 14.41
CA LYS A 234 -15.25 -17.63 14.13
C LYS A 234 -15.60 -16.36 13.36
N ARG A 235 -16.46 -16.49 12.35
CA ARG A 235 -16.99 -15.38 11.53
C ARG A 235 -15.96 -14.70 10.62
N TRP A 236 -14.69 -15.09 10.68
CA TRP A 236 -13.68 -14.57 9.77
C TRP A 236 -13.80 -15.27 8.43
N ASN A 237 -13.65 -14.52 7.35
CA ASN A 237 -13.73 -15.07 6.01
C ASN A 237 -12.93 -14.23 5.01
N VAL A 238 -12.41 -14.92 3.99
CA VAL A 238 -11.85 -14.27 2.81
C VAL A 238 -13.01 -13.88 1.89
N VAL A 239 -13.09 -12.59 1.56
CA VAL A 239 -14.00 -12.04 0.55
C VAL A 239 -13.18 -11.86 -0.72
N SER A 240 -13.04 -12.94 -1.50
CA SER A 240 -12.06 -13.05 -2.59
C SER A 240 -12.27 -12.06 -3.74
N ASN A 241 -13.51 -11.66 -4.00
CA ASN A 241 -13.90 -10.83 -5.15
C ASN A 241 -14.24 -9.38 -4.76
N ASP A 242 -14.09 -9.00 -3.48
CA ASP A 242 -14.26 -7.59 -3.11
C ASP A 242 -13.00 -6.83 -3.54
N MET A 243 -13.18 -5.80 -4.35
CA MET A 243 -12.11 -5.11 -5.05
C MET A 243 -12.26 -3.60 -4.91
N THR A 244 -11.15 -2.89 -4.74
CA THR A 244 -11.19 -1.43 -4.56
C THR A 244 -9.94 -0.78 -5.12
N LEU A 245 -10.12 0.24 -5.95
CA LEU A 245 -9.07 1.17 -6.33
C LEU A 245 -8.95 2.25 -5.25
N GLY A 246 -7.75 2.44 -4.69
CA GLY A 246 -7.53 3.42 -3.65
C GLY A 246 -6.07 3.67 -3.29
N PHE A 247 -5.88 4.61 -2.36
CA PHE A 247 -4.55 4.98 -1.87
C PHE A 247 -4.17 4.17 -0.64
N PHE A 248 -3.03 3.49 -0.70
CA PHE A 248 -2.47 2.71 0.40
C PHE A 248 -0.99 3.05 0.54
N SER A 249 -0.61 3.65 1.67
CA SER A 249 0.78 4.05 1.91
C SER A 249 1.52 2.97 2.68
N PHE A 250 2.66 2.56 2.13
CA PHE A 250 3.62 1.66 2.78
C PHE A 250 4.88 2.39 3.25
N GLY A 251 4.91 3.74 3.25
CA GLY A 251 6.16 4.49 3.47
C GLY A 251 6.90 4.10 4.75
N LYS A 252 6.18 4.04 5.88
CA LYS A 252 6.74 3.54 7.15
C LYS A 252 7.10 2.06 7.12
N PHE A 253 6.43 1.29 6.26
CA PHE A 253 6.64 -0.14 6.14
C PHE A 253 7.92 -0.49 5.35
N LEU A 254 8.24 0.21 4.26
CA LEU A 254 9.52 0.02 3.57
C LEU A 254 10.68 0.25 4.55
N MET A 255 10.58 1.28 5.39
CA MET A 255 11.52 1.51 6.48
C MET A 255 11.56 0.33 7.48
N TYR A 256 10.43 -0.32 7.79
CA TYR A 256 10.40 -1.51 8.66
C TYR A 256 11.12 -2.72 8.05
N LYS A 257 10.99 -2.94 6.73
CA LYS A 257 11.70 -4.01 5.97
C LYS A 257 13.18 -3.70 5.85
N ASP A 258 13.52 -2.43 5.56
CA ASP A 258 14.89 -1.94 5.44
C ASP A 258 15.63 -1.96 6.78
N LEU A 259 14.91 -1.82 7.90
CA LEU A 259 15.52 -1.93 9.23
C LEU A 259 15.64 -3.37 9.72
N ASP A 260 15.36 -4.39 8.89
CA ASP A 260 15.51 -5.79 9.28
C ASP A 260 16.96 -6.29 9.22
N PRO A 261 17.62 -6.59 10.37
CA PRO A 261 19.00 -7.05 10.36
C PRO A 261 19.21 -8.37 9.61
N PHE A 262 18.15 -9.16 9.42
CA PHE A 262 18.21 -10.42 8.67
C PHE A 262 18.20 -10.22 7.15
N SER A 263 17.70 -9.09 6.65
CA SER A 263 17.66 -8.77 5.22
C SER A 263 18.95 -8.10 4.72
N TRP A 264 19.84 -7.69 5.63
CA TRP A 264 21.05 -6.93 5.26
C TRP A 264 22.14 -7.82 4.65
N PRO A 265 22.79 -7.38 3.55
CA PRO A 265 23.93 -8.07 2.97
C PRO A 265 25.04 -8.28 4.01
N GLU A 266 25.69 -9.45 3.97
CA GLU A 266 26.81 -9.80 4.88
C GLU A 266 27.91 -8.72 4.89
N GLU A 267 28.14 -8.05 3.76
CA GLU A 267 29.13 -6.99 3.58
C GLU A 267 28.80 -5.68 4.34
N ASN A 268 27.51 -5.38 4.52
CA ASN A 268 27.02 -4.16 5.18
C ASN A 268 26.69 -4.38 6.67
N LYS A 269 26.86 -5.60 7.17
CA LYS A 269 26.76 -5.94 8.59
C LYS A 269 27.93 -5.39 9.44
N GLY A 270 28.53 -4.25 9.06
CA GLY A 270 29.67 -3.66 9.78
C GLY A 270 29.64 -2.14 9.84
N THR A 271 29.42 -1.47 8.70
CA THR A 271 29.51 0.01 8.58
C THR A 271 28.22 0.72 8.95
N GLY A 272 27.05 0.19 8.59
CA GLY A 272 25.76 0.76 9.03
C GLY A 272 25.51 0.58 10.53
N PHE A 273 26.17 -0.39 11.17
CA PHE A 273 25.96 -0.67 12.58
C PHE A 273 26.50 0.39 13.52
N SER A 274 27.61 1.07 13.19
CA SER A 274 28.13 2.14 14.07
C SER A 274 27.16 3.31 14.13
N ILE A 275 26.56 3.69 13.00
CA ILE A 275 25.53 4.74 12.91
C ILE A 275 24.27 4.33 13.67
N ILE A 276 23.78 3.10 13.46
CA ILE A 276 22.56 2.62 14.13
C ILE A 276 22.78 2.44 15.63
N GLU A 277 23.95 1.97 16.04
CA GLU A 277 24.35 1.87 17.43
C GLU A 277 24.42 3.26 18.07
N ALA A 278 25.12 4.21 17.46
CA ALA A 278 25.16 5.61 17.90
C ALA A 278 23.74 6.20 18.04
N LEU A 279 22.89 6.02 17.04
CA LEU A 279 21.53 6.57 17.01
C LEU A 279 20.61 5.96 18.07
N LEU A 280 20.81 4.70 18.46
CA LEU A 280 19.99 3.99 19.46
C LEU A 280 20.60 3.95 20.88
N THR A 281 21.87 4.37 21.04
CA THR A 281 22.59 4.33 22.32
C THR A 281 23.11 5.71 22.71
N ASP A 282 24.41 5.86 22.94
CA ASP A 282 25.04 7.02 23.58
C ASP A 282 25.26 8.20 22.61
N GLY A 283 24.69 8.14 21.42
CA GLY A 283 24.77 9.18 20.41
C GLY A 283 25.99 9.03 19.49
N PHE A 284 26.15 10.01 18.61
CA PHE A 284 27.31 10.11 17.76
C PHE A 284 28.49 10.64 18.58
N HIS A 285 29.60 9.91 18.55
CA HIS A 285 30.86 10.38 19.08
C HIS A 285 31.65 11.01 17.93
N GLU A 286 31.63 12.33 17.85
CA GLU A 286 32.62 13.06 17.06
C GLU A 286 33.98 12.99 17.76
N GLN A 287 35.05 12.93 16.97
CA GLN A 287 36.37 13.19 17.52
C GLN A 287 36.39 14.64 18.01
N GLU A 288 37.02 14.89 19.15
CA GLU A 288 37.25 16.26 19.58
C GLU A 288 38.00 17.01 18.48
N SER A 289 37.59 18.26 18.23
CA SER A 289 38.22 19.13 17.24
C SER A 289 39.74 19.10 17.42
N ILE A 290 40.46 18.95 16.31
CA ILE A 290 41.93 18.98 16.34
C ILE A 290 42.40 20.41 16.59
N PHE A 291 41.53 21.38 16.36
CA PHE A 291 41.80 22.80 16.48
C PHE A 291 41.14 23.37 17.75
N ASP A 292 41.89 24.14 18.52
CA ASP A 292 41.34 24.90 19.64
C ASP A 292 40.91 26.31 19.18
N ASP A 293 40.21 27.03 20.07
CA ASP A 293 39.76 28.41 19.81
C ASP A 293 40.92 29.40 19.56
N GLU A 294 42.15 29.02 19.90
CA GLU A 294 43.37 29.82 19.75
C GLU A 294 44.16 29.48 18.48
N THR A 295 43.73 28.45 17.74
CA THR A 295 44.42 27.97 16.54
C THR A 295 44.30 29.00 15.42
N HIS A 296 45.45 29.46 14.94
CA HIS A 296 45.49 30.41 13.82
C HIS A 296 45.53 29.66 12.49
N ILE A 297 44.61 30.01 11.59
CA ILE A 297 44.48 29.40 10.26
C ILE A 297 45.79 29.38 9.46
N ASP A 298 46.60 30.44 9.59
CA ASP A 298 47.85 30.60 8.85
C ASP A 298 48.92 29.56 9.25
N GLU A 299 48.77 28.93 10.43
CA GLU A 299 49.66 27.85 10.90
C GLU A 299 49.31 26.50 10.27
N VAL A 300 48.05 26.33 9.85
CA VAL A 300 47.48 25.07 9.38
C VAL A 300 47.37 25.05 7.86
N LEU A 301 47.06 26.19 7.24
CA LEU A 301 46.79 26.29 5.82
C LEU A 301 47.48 27.54 5.22
N SER A 302 48.35 27.31 4.24
CA SER A 302 48.98 28.38 3.49
C SER A 302 47.98 29.06 2.55
N PRO A 303 48.02 30.39 2.37
CA PRO A 303 47.15 31.10 1.43
C PRO A 303 47.20 30.60 -0.01
N ALA A 304 48.33 29.99 -0.42
CA ALA A 304 48.50 29.44 -1.75
C ALA A 304 47.69 28.15 -1.98
N ASP A 305 47.33 27.45 -0.90
CA ASP A 305 46.68 26.14 -0.93
C ASP A 305 45.16 26.25 -0.63
N VAL A 306 44.63 27.48 -0.54
CA VAL A 306 43.20 27.74 -0.36
C VAL A 306 42.47 27.64 -1.70
N HIS A 307 41.69 26.59 -1.89
CA HIS A 307 40.95 26.32 -3.12
C HIS A 307 39.43 26.32 -2.90
N GLN A 308 38.91 27.42 -2.37
CA GLN A 308 37.49 27.52 -2.04
C GLN A 308 36.69 28.15 -3.19
N VAL A 309 35.50 27.60 -3.43
CA VAL A 309 34.57 28.08 -4.47
C VAL A 309 33.80 29.32 -4.02
N LYS A 310 33.69 29.52 -2.70
CA LYS A 310 33.07 30.68 -2.06
C LYS A 310 34.00 31.22 -0.97
N ASP A 311 33.90 32.51 -0.72
CA ASP A 311 34.60 33.16 0.38
C ASP A 311 34.13 32.59 1.72
N ALA A 312 35.08 32.29 2.61
CA ALA A 312 34.84 31.87 3.98
C ALA A 312 35.80 32.63 4.91
N ASP A 313 35.35 32.94 6.13
CA ASP A 313 36.21 33.55 7.15
C ASP A 313 37.10 32.50 7.84
N SER A 314 38.08 32.94 8.63
CA SER A 314 39.06 32.05 9.27
C SER A 314 38.41 30.95 10.10
N THR A 315 37.30 31.24 10.79
CA THR A 315 36.58 30.24 11.62
C THR A 315 35.85 29.21 10.76
N GLN A 316 35.27 29.63 9.64
CA GLN A 316 34.60 28.74 8.70
C GLN A 316 35.61 27.84 7.98
N ILE A 317 36.81 28.34 7.65
CA ILE A 317 37.85 27.52 7.03
C ILE A 317 38.39 26.48 8.01
N LEU A 318 38.62 26.86 9.28
CA LEU A 318 39.01 25.90 10.32
C LEU A 318 37.94 24.81 10.50
N ALA A 319 36.66 25.18 10.53
CA ALA A 319 35.57 24.21 10.60
C ALA A 319 35.51 23.27 9.37
N ILE A 320 35.90 23.74 8.18
CA ILE A 320 35.98 22.90 6.98
C ILE A 320 37.16 21.92 7.05
N LEU A 321 38.26 22.31 7.68
CA LEU A 321 39.45 21.48 7.86
C LEU A 321 39.29 20.41 8.96
N ASP A 322 38.32 20.60 9.86
CA ASP A 322 38.06 19.77 11.04
C ASP A 322 37.07 18.61 10.79
N VAL A 323 36.51 18.52 9.57
CA VAL A 323 35.55 17.48 9.12
C VAL A 323 36.26 16.39 8.33
#